data_AF-A0A4U0VH83-F1
#
_entry.id   AF-A0A4U0VH83-F1
#
_cell.length_a   1.000
_cell.length_b   1.000
_cell.length_c   1.000
_cell.angle_alpha   90.00
_cell.angle_beta   90.00
_cell.angle_gamma   90.00
#
_symmetry.space_group_name_H-M   'P 1'
#
loop_
_entity.id
_entity.type
_entity.pdbx_description
1 polymer ?
#
loop_
_entity_poly.entity_id
_entity_poly.type
_entity_poly.pdbx_seq_one_letter_code
_entity_poly.pdbx_strand_id
1 'polypeptide(L)'
;MRRYAEPSVLPASDNPDENVVSSFSDTGFKASREYYERLILQYPHTPRTQHNVNASTFYPAFFNIWIYEVHDRARRRRQGTEVAKAADIESSENTIEMSTAGWKTVADRKQELAEALLIADRMDELLVSPPYDSSAVLLYLRGMVGLWLADLHAGLSSASGTDDEDSEHSSISSSDEKKREREQAHKVRGAALMYLKRAKAAGADLPASVHALSERQDAMG
;
A
#
# COMPACT_ATOMS: atom_id res chain seq x y z
N MET A 1 31.71 41.79 -42.34
CA MET A 1 31.43 40.71 -41.37
C MET A 1 30.60 41.28 -40.24
N ARG A 2 29.40 40.73 -40.03
CA ARG A 2 28.36 41.27 -39.14
C ARG A 2 28.75 41.11 -37.66
N ARG A 3 28.45 42.15 -36.87
CA ARG A 3 28.43 42.11 -35.40
C ARG A 3 27.28 41.18 -34.96
N TYR A 4 27.55 40.24 -34.08
CA TYR A 4 26.49 39.51 -33.37
C TYR A 4 26.14 40.28 -32.09
N ALA A 5 24.89 40.70 -32.02
CA ALA A 5 24.26 41.24 -30.83
C ALA A 5 23.73 40.07 -30.00
N GLU A 6 24.10 40.00 -28.72
CA GLU A 6 23.14 39.61 -27.67
C GLU A 6 22.16 40.79 -27.50
N PRO A 7 20.87 40.62 -27.15
CA PRO A 7 20.37 39.66 -26.14
C PRO A 7 19.00 39.03 -26.47
N SER A 8 18.56 38.04 -25.69
CA SER A 8 17.14 37.85 -25.37
C SER A 8 17.00 37.10 -24.06
N VAL A 9 16.70 37.91 -23.04
CA VAL A 9 16.26 37.52 -21.71
C VAL A 9 15.04 36.60 -21.85
N LEU A 10 15.14 35.39 -21.31
CA LEU A 10 13.98 34.52 -21.10
C LEU A 10 12.95 35.30 -20.28
N PRO A 11 11.66 35.33 -20.66
CA PRO A 11 10.65 35.91 -19.79
C PRO A 11 10.63 35.10 -18.50
N ALA A 12 10.93 35.77 -17.38
CA ALA A 12 10.64 35.24 -16.06
C ALA A 12 9.14 34.94 -16.00
N SER A 13 8.80 33.65 -15.98
CA SER A 13 7.44 33.21 -15.71
C SER A 13 7.17 33.43 -14.23
N ASP A 14 6.76 34.65 -13.92
CA ASP A 14 6.26 35.06 -12.61
C ASP A 14 4.82 34.53 -12.47
N ASN A 15 4.69 33.21 -12.32
CA ASN A 15 3.42 32.57 -11.97
C ASN A 15 3.52 32.09 -10.52
N PRO A 16 2.87 32.78 -9.55
CA PRO A 16 2.87 32.37 -8.15
C PRO A 16 1.98 31.13 -7.86
N ASP A 17 1.48 30.44 -8.90
CA ASP A 17 0.64 29.24 -8.79
C ASP A 17 1.41 27.93 -9.04
N GLU A 18 2.73 27.91 -8.90
CA GLU A 18 3.56 26.68 -8.91
C GLU A 18 3.59 25.95 -7.56
N ASN A 19 2.51 26.05 -6.77
CA ASN A 19 2.45 25.38 -5.46
C ASN A 19 1.08 24.77 -5.13
N VAL A 20 0.45 24.16 -6.12
CA VAL A 20 -0.40 23.00 -5.86
C VAL A 20 0.35 21.82 -6.45
N VAL A 21 1.10 21.11 -5.60
CA VAL A 21 1.55 19.75 -5.88
C VAL A 21 0.30 19.00 -6.33
N SER A 22 0.17 18.82 -7.65
CA SER A 22 -0.93 18.10 -8.25
C SER A 22 -0.91 16.72 -7.63
N SER A 23 -1.86 16.46 -6.73
CA SER A 23 -2.10 15.12 -6.20
C SER A 23 -2.16 14.20 -7.40
N PHE A 24 -1.28 13.19 -7.45
CA PHE A 24 -1.22 12.26 -8.57
C PHE A 24 -2.63 11.79 -8.92
N SER A 25 -3.08 12.12 -10.13
CA SER A 25 -4.42 11.74 -10.59
C SER A 25 -4.48 10.23 -10.81
N ASP A 26 -5.67 9.64 -10.77
CA ASP A 26 -5.86 8.23 -11.12
C ASP A 26 -5.36 7.92 -12.55
N THR A 27 -5.42 8.90 -13.46
CA THR A 27 -4.82 8.82 -14.80
C THR A 27 -3.29 8.81 -14.78
N GLY A 28 -2.67 9.61 -13.89
CA GLY A 28 -1.22 9.65 -13.72
C GLY A 28 -0.67 8.35 -13.13
N PHE A 29 -1.36 7.74 -12.18
CA PHE A 29 -1.00 6.41 -11.65
C PHE A 29 -1.06 5.33 -12.73
N LYS A 30 -2.15 5.31 -13.51
CA LYS A 30 -2.29 4.37 -14.61
C LYS A 30 -1.17 4.53 -15.64
N ALA A 31 -0.90 5.77 -16.08
CA ALA A 31 0.17 6.05 -17.03
C ALA A 31 1.56 5.65 -16.49
N SER A 32 1.78 5.86 -15.18
CA SER A 32 3.02 5.45 -14.52
C SER A 32 3.16 3.92 -14.50
N ARG A 33 2.11 3.18 -14.13
CA ARG A 33 2.12 1.71 -14.15
C ARG A 33 2.42 1.17 -15.55
N GLU A 34 1.72 1.66 -16.57
CA GLU A 34 1.94 1.27 -17.97
C GLU A 34 3.37 1.61 -18.45
N TYR A 35 3.96 2.70 -17.94
CA TYR A 35 5.34 3.05 -18.25
C TYR A 35 6.33 2.03 -17.67
N TYR A 36 6.22 1.68 -16.39
CA TYR A 36 7.11 0.69 -15.78
C TYR A 36 6.91 -0.72 -16.34
N GLU A 37 5.67 -1.10 -16.66
CA GLU A 37 5.39 -2.38 -17.35
C GLU A 37 6.10 -2.46 -18.70
N ARG A 38 6.06 -1.37 -19.50
CA ARG A 38 6.81 -1.32 -20.76
C ARG A 38 8.32 -1.42 -20.55
N LEU A 39 8.87 -0.76 -19.52
CA LEU A 39 10.30 -0.87 -19.21
C LEU A 39 10.70 -2.29 -18.81
N ILE A 40 9.88 -2.97 -17.99
CA ILE A 40 10.10 -4.37 -17.59
C ILE A 40 10.13 -5.29 -18.80
N LEU A 41 9.22 -5.09 -19.76
CA LEU A 41 9.16 -5.86 -21.01
C LEU A 41 10.32 -5.53 -21.96
N GLN A 42 10.71 -4.26 -22.06
CA GLN A 42 11.76 -3.79 -22.95
C GLN A 42 13.15 -4.22 -22.49
N TYR A 43 13.38 -4.32 -21.18
CA TYR A 43 14.67 -4.63 -20.58
C TYR A 43 14.58 -5.89 -19.70
N PRO A 44 14.33 -7.07 -20.29
CA PRO A 44 14.22 -8.31 -19.51
C PRO A 44 15.54 -8.66 -18.83
N HIS A 45 15.43 -9.36 -17.70
CA HIS A 45 16.60 -9.90 -17.03
C HIS A 45 17.16 -11.10 -17.82
N THR A 46 18.37 -10.96 -18.33
CA THR A 46 19.12 -12.03 -19.02
C THR A 46 20.52 -12.12 -18.44
N PRO A 47 21.23 -13.27 -18.56
CA PRO A 47 22.62 -13.38 -18.09
C PRO A 47 23.54 -12.29 -18.64
N ARG A 48 23.28 -11.79 -19.85
CA ARG A 48 24.06 -10.72 -20.49
C ARG A 48 23.75 -9.32 -19.93
N THR A 49 22.58 -9.13 -19.32
CA THR A 49 22.11 -7.86 -18.78
C THR A 49 22.16 -7.80 -17.25
N GLN A 50 22.74 -8.80 -16.58
CA GLN A 50 22.86 -8.87 -15.11
C GLN A 50 23.50 -7.62 -14.50
N HIS A 51 24.52 -7.06 -15.16
CA HIS A 51 25.27 -5.89 -14.68
C HIS A 51 24.74 -4.55 -15.23
N ASN A 52 23.65 -4.57 -15.97
CA ASN A 52 23.02 -3.38 -16.54
C ASN A 52 21.62 -3.17 -15.96
N VAL A 53 21.06 -1.98 -16.17
CA VAL A 53 19.67 -1.69 -15.82
C VAL A 53 18.75 -2.68 -16.55
N ASN A 54 17.95 -3.41 -15.78
CA ASN A 54 17.06 -4.46 -16.28
C ASN A 54 15.79 -4.53 -15.42
N ALA A 55 14.91 -5.48 -15.74
CA ALA A 55 13.64 -5.70 -15.05
C ALA A 55 13.76 -5.74 -13.52
N SER A 56 14.83 -6.34 -12.97
CA SER A 56 15.06 -6.40 -11.52
C SER A 56 15.24 -5.01 -10.88
N THR A 57 15.67 -4.00 -11.63
CA THR A 57 15.75 -2.60 -11.19
C THR A 57 14.40 -1.89 -11.24
N PHE A 58 13.53 -2.27 -12.18
CA PHE A 58 12.23 -1.61 -12.41
C PHE A 58 11.11 -2.15 -11.52
N TYR A 59 11.12 -3.45 -11.18
CA TYR A 59 10.07 -4.04 -10.34
C TYR A 59 9.88 -3.35 -8.98
N PRO A 60 10.94 -3.00 -8.21
CA PRO A 60 10.76 -2.26 -6.97
C PRO A 60 10.03 -0.94 -7.17
N ALA A 61 10.37 -0.19 -8.23
CA ALA A 61 9.71 1.08 -8.54
C ALA A 61 8.25 0.88 -8.97
N PHE A 62 7.98 -0.12 -9.79
CA PHE A 62 6.61 -0.50 -10.20
C PHE A 62 5.72 -0.78 -9.00
N PHE A 63 6.17 -1.64 -8.07
CA PHE A 63 5.40 -1.96 -6.87
C PHE A 63 5.25 -0.77 -5.94
N ASN A 64 6.29 0.07 -5.78
CA ASN A 64 6.17 1.29 -4.96
C ASN A 64 5.08 2.24 -5.47
N ILE A 65 4.96 2.40 -6.79
CA ILE A 65 3.89 3.22 -7.38
C ILE A 65 2.53 2.60 -7.12
N TRP A 66 2.38 1.29 -7.28
CA TRP A 66 1.11 0.62 -7.04
C TRP A 66 0.70 0.68 -5.56
N ILE A 67 1.64 0.45 -4.63
CA ILE A 67 1.42 0.61 -3.20
C ILE A 67 0.98 2.04 -2.88
N TYR A 68 1.64 3.04 -3.45
CA TYR A 68 1.28 4.44 -3.24
C TYR A 68 -0.12 4.76 -3.81
N GLU A 69 -0.48 4.25 -5.00
CA GLU A 69 -1.82 4.42 -5.59
C GLU A 69 -2.91 3.91 -4.65
N VAL A 70 -2.74 2.71 -4.08
CA VAL A 70 -3.71 2.12 -3.15
C VAL A 70 -3.79 2.92 -1.85
N HIS A 71 -2.64 3.31 -1.29
CA HIS A 71 -2.60 4.15 -0.09
C HIS A 71 -3.26 5.51 -0.30
N ASP A 72 -3.01 6.16 -1.44
CA ASP A 72 -3.59 7.45 -1.76
C ASP A 72 -5.11 7.34 -1.90
N ARG A 73 -5.62 6.31 -2.58
CA ARG A 73 -7.06 6.04 -2.68
C ARG A 73 -7.68 5.77 -1.32
N ALA A 74 -7.04 4.97 -0.48
CA ALA A 74 -7.51 4.70 0.87
C ALA A 74 -7.57 5.98 1.72
N ARG A 75 -6.54 6.83 1.63
CA ARG A 75 -6.51 8.12 2.30
C ARG A 75 -7.63 9.05 1.82
N ARG A 76 -7.85 9.17 0.50
CA ARG A 76 -8.94 9.98 -0.07
C ARG A 76 -10.31 9.51 0.41
N ARG A 77 -10.55 8.20 0.49
CA ARG A 77 -11.82 7.63 0.99
C ARG A 77 -12.08 7.97 2.47
N ARG A 78 -11.04 7.89 3.30
CA ARG A 78 -11.10 8.26 4.72
C ARG A 78 -11.36 9.76 4.91
N GLN A 79 -10.62 10.62 4.21
CA GLN A 79 -10.80 12.08 4.28
C GLN A 79 -12.17 12.53 3.78
N GLY A 80 -12.67 11.96 2.68
CA GLY A 80 -14.01 12.26 2.18
C GLY A 80 -15.12 11.88 3.17
N THR A 81 -14.89 10.89 4.02
CA THR A 81 -15.83 10.51 5.09
C THR A 81 -15.79 11.48 6.27
N GLU A 82 -14.61 11.97 6.63
CA GLU A 82 -14.47 12.99 7.69
C GLU A 82 -15.09 14.33 7.30
N VAL A 83 -14.93 14.78 6.04
CA VAL A 83 -15.52 16.02 5.54
C VAL A 83 -17.05 15.92 5.46
N ALA A 84 -17.60 14.79 5.01
CA ALA A 84 -19.04 14.56 5.02
C ALA A 84 -19.60 14.61 6.45
N LYS A 85 -18.91 13.95 7.40
CA LYS A 85 -19.26 13.99 8.81
C LYS A 85 -19.20 15.41 9.41
N ALA A 86 -18.25 16.25 8.97
CA ALA A 86 -18.14 17.63 9.45
C ALA A 86 -19.24 18.55 8.88
N ALA A 87 -19.65 18.34 7.64
CA ALA A 87 -20.74 19.10 7.00
C ALA A 87 -22.12 18.78 7.58
N ASP A 88 -22.35 17.52 7.98
CA ASP A 88 -23.63 17.08 8.54
C ASP A 88 -23.85 17.56 10.00
N ILE A 89 -22.78 17.88 10.74
CA ILE A 89 -22.88 18.41 12.13
C ILE A 89 -23.59 19.78 12.20
N GLU A 90 -23.63 20.55 11.10
CA GLU A 90 -24.40 21.81 11.05
C GLU A 90 -25.93 21.60 10.89
N SER A 91 -26.39 20.37 10.62
CA SER A 91 -27.81 20.04 10.46
C SER A 91 -28.25 19.00 11.48
N SER A 92 -28.55 19.46 12.70
CA SER A 92 -28.94 18.64 13.85
C SER A 92 -30.26 17.86 13.65
N GLU A 93 -30.18 16.57 13.35
CA GLU A 93 -31.02 15.47 13.89
C GLU A 93 -30.53 14.12 13.35
N ASN A 94 -29.90 13.23 14.16
CA ASN A 94 -30.18 11.78 14.16
C ASN A 94 -29.20 10.87 14.95
N THR A 95 -29.82 9.94 15.70
CA THR A 95 -29.19 8.78 16.39
C THR A 95 -28.84 7.62 15.44
N ILE A 96 -29.12 7.73 14.14
CA ILE A 96 -28.94 6.67 13.11
C ILE A 96 -27.56 6.76 12.42
N GLU A 97 -26.81 7.84 12.62
CA GLU A 97 -25.61 8.12 11.84
C GLU A 97 -24.34 7.37 12.29
N MET A 98 -24.25 6.99 13.57
CA MET A 98 -23.05 6.33 14.13
C MET A 98 -22.77 4.98 13.47
N SER A 99 -23.81 4.15 13.30
CA SER A 99 -23.71 2.84 12.64
C SER A 99 -23.41 2.99 11.15
N THR A 100 -23.87 4.08 10.53
CA THR A 100 -23.64 4.38 9.11
C THR A 100 -22.17 4.71 8.84
N ALA A 101 -21.56 5.51 9.70
CA ALA A 101 -20.14 5.82 9.62
C ALA A 101 -19.26 4.58 9.88
N GLY A 102 -19.64 3.73 10.84
CA GLY A 102 -18.95 2.48 11.15
C GLY A 102 -18.85 1.53 9.95
N TRP A 103 -19.96 1.22 9.29
CA TRP A 103 -19.94 0.30 8.14
C TRP A 103 -19.12 0.83 6.97
N LYS A 104 -19.15 2.15 6.73
CA LYS A 104 -18.38 2.77 5.64
C LYS A 104 -16.87 2.62 5.87
N THR A 105 -16.41 2.78 7.11
CA THR A 105 -15.00 2.56 7.45
C THR A 105 -14.58 1.08 7.30
N VAL A 106 -15.47 0.14 7.63
CA VAL A 106 -15.23 -1.30 7.42
C VAL A 106 -15.18 -1.62 5.92
N ALA A 107 -16.11 -1.08 5.12
CA ALA A 107 -16.11 -1.25 3.67
C ALA A 107 -14.85 -0.67 3.02
N ASP A 108 -14.41 0.51 3.46
CA ASP A 108 -13.18 1.14 2.98
C ASP A 108 -11.93 0.32 3.30
N ARG A 109 -11.86 -0.27 4.50
CA ARG A 109 -10.77 -1.19 4.89
C ARG A 109 -10.80 -2.49 4.07
N LYS A 110 -11.99 -3.06 3.82
CA LYS A 110 -12.15 -4.25 2.97
C LYS A 110 -11.71 -3.97 1.53
N GLN A 111 -12.02 -2.79 1.00
CA GLN A 111 -11.58 -2.38 -0.33
C GLN A 111 -10.05 -2.23 -0.41
N GLU A 112 -9.44 -1.57 0.58
CA GLU A 112 -7.98 -1.45 0.68
C GLU A 112 -7.30 -2.81 0.81
N LEU A 113 -7.87 -3.73 1.60
CA LEU A 113 -7.39 -5.10 1.73
C LEU A 113 -7.44 -5.85 0.39
N ALA A 114 -8.55 -5.74 -0.35
CA ALA A 114 -8.67 -6.37 -1.67
C ALA A 114 -7.61 -5.85 -2.65
N GLU A 115 -7.36 -4.54 -2.67
CA GLU A 115 -6.35 -3.93 -3.53
C GLU A 115 -4.91 -4.33 -3.12
N ALA A 116 -4.63 -4.40 -1.82
CA ALA A 116 -3.35 -4.85 -1.29
C ALA A 116 -3.06 -6.33 -1.58
N LEU A 117 -4.10 -7.18 -1.58
CA LEU A 117 -3.97 -8.60 -1.96
C LEU A 117 -3.55 -8.76 -3.42
N LEU A 118 -4.07 -7.94 -4.35
CA LEU A 118 -3.64 -7.98 -5.75
C LEU A 118 -2.15 -7.66 -5.92
N ILE A 119 -1.63 -6.72 -5.11
CA ILE A 119 -0.19 -6.41 -5.09
C ILE A 119 0.58 -7.63 -4.59
N ALA A 120 0.16 -8.22 -3.47
CA ALA A 120 0.82 -9.37 -2.87
C ALA A 120 0.85 -10.58 -3.82
N ASP A 121 -0.27 -10.90 -4.47
CA ASP A 121 -0.38 -11.99 -5.44
C ASP A 121 0.58 -11.76 -6.62
N ARG A 122 0.63 -10.54 -7.17
CA ARG A 122 1.55 -10.21 -8.27
C ARG A 122 3.02 -10.30 -7.84
N MET A 123 3.34 -9.93 -6.60
CA MET A 123 4.70 -10.11 -6.07
C MET A 123 5.02 -11.60 -5.88
N ASP A 124 4.08 -12.39 -5.39
CA ASP A 124 4.25 -13.84 -5.19
C ASP A 124 4.48 -14.55 -6.55
N GLU A 125 3.73 -14.19 -7.61
CA GLU A 125 3.99 -14.66 -8.98
C GLU A 125 5.43 -14.41 -9.44
N LEU A 126 5.94 -13.20 -9.19
CA LEU A 126 7.28 -12.80 -9.59
C LEU A 126 8.35 -13.57 -8.79
N LEU A 127 8.17 -13.65 -7.47
CA LEU A 127 9.14 -14.20 -6.51
C LEU A 127 9.29 -15.73 -6.57
N VAL A 128 8.51 -16.43 -7.40
CA VAL A 128 8.72 -17.85 -7.70
C VAL A 128 9.88 -18.07 -8.70
N SER A 129 10.24 -17.05 -9.49
CA SER A 129 11.19 -17.20 -10.60
C SER A 129 12.56 -16.54 -10.33
N PRO A 130 13.68 -17.20 -10.62
CA PRO A 130 14.99 -16.55 -10.64
C PRO A 130 15.06 -15.44 -11.71
N PRO A 131 15.75 -14.32 -11.44
CA PRO A 131 16.55 -14.01 -10.24
C PRO A 131 15.75 -13.34 -9.10
N TYR A 132 14.43 -13.21 -9.22
CA TYR A 132 13.64 -12.37 -8.33
C TYR A 132 13.42 -13.01 -6.96
N ASP A 133 13.36 -14.34 -6.91
CA ASP A 133 13.23 -15.18 -5.72
C ASP A 133 14.25 -14.90 -4.60
N SER A 134 15.42 -14.37 -4.98
CA SER A 134 16.55 -14.05 -4.11
C SER A 134 16.85 -12.55 -4.03
N SER A 135 16.05 -11.69 -4.68
CA SER A 135 16.23 -10.24 -4.63
C SER A 135 15.91 -9.70 -3.24
N ALA A 136 16.95 -9.22 -2.54
CA ALA A 136 16.83 -8.63 -1.20
C ALA A 136 15.75 -7.54 -1.13
N VAL A 137 15.69 -6.67 -2.15
CA VAL A 137 14.73 -5.54 -2.21
C VAL A 137 13.31 -6.02 -2.43
N LEU A 138 13.07 -6.99 -3.33
CA LEU A 138 11.73 -7.51 -3.59
C LEU A 138 11.20 -8.35 -2.43
N LEU A 139 12.07 -9.14 -1.80
CA LEU A 139 11.73 -9.89 -0.58
C LEU A 139 11.38 -8.95 0.57
N TYR A 140 12.16 -7.87 0.75
CA TYR A 140 11.87 -6.85 1.75
C TYR A 140 10.50 -6.21 1.50
N LEU A 141 10.27 -5.75 0.27
CA LEU A 141 9.02 -5.10 -0.10
C LEU A 141 7.82 -6.04 0.09
N ARG A 142 7.95 -7.33 -0.26
CA ARG A 142 6.89 -8.32 -0.08
C ARG A 142 6.58 -8.56 1.41
N GLY A 143 7.62 -8.58 2.24
CA GLY A 143 7.48 -8.64 3.69
C GLY A 143 6.74 -7.43 4.24
N MET A 144 7.07 -6.22 3.79
CA MET A 144 6.39 -4.99 4.20
C MET A 144 4.91 -4.97 3.76
N VAL A 145 4.60 -5.39 2.53
CA VAL A 145 3.21 -5.58 2.07
C VAL A 145 2.47 -6.62 2.93
N GLY A 146 3.16 -7.70 3.34
CA GLY A 146 2.59 -8.68 4.27
C GLY A 146 2.26 -8.09 5.64
N LEU A 147 3.13 -7.24 6.20
CA LEU A 147 2.82 -6.55 7.46
C LEU A 147 1.61 -5.62 7.31
N TRP A 148 1.53 -4.87 6.21
CA TRP A 148 0.38 -4.02 5.90
C TRP A 148 -0.92 -4.83 5.79
N LEU A 149 -0.93 -5.97 5.10
CA LEU A 149 -2.08 -6.88 5.05
C LEU A 149 -2.48 -7.39 6.44
N ALA A 150 -1.51 -7.75 7.29
CA ALA A 150 -1.79 -8.19 8.65
C ALA A 150 -2.46 -7.09 9.49
N ASP A 151 -2.00 -5.85 9.35
CA ASP A 151 -2.58 -4.68 10.01
C ASP A 151 -4.01 -4.40 9.52
N LEU A 152 -4.29 -4.59 8.22
CA LEU A 152 -5.64 -4.46 7.67
C LEU A 152 -6.61 -5.51 8.24
N HIS A 153 -6.20 -6.77 8.31
CA HIS A 153 -6.99 -7.84 8.94
C HIS A 153 -7.24 -7.56 10.44
N ALA A 154 -6.21 -7.13 11.18
CA ALA A 154 -6.36 -6.73 12.58
C ALA A 154 -7.32 -5.53 12.74
N GLY A 155 -7.27 -4.58 11.82
CA GLY A 155 -8.18 -3.45 11.73
C GLY A 155 -9.64 -3.87 11.49
N LEU A 156 -9.89 -4.89 10.66
CA LEU A 156 -11.23 -5.41 10.42
C LEU A 156 -11.79 -6.16 11.65
N SER A 157 -10.94 -6.93 12.33
CA SER A 157 -11.32 -7.61 13.58
C SER A 157 -11.73 -6.64 14.70
N SER A 158 -11.03 -5.51 14.82
CA SER A 158 -11.33 -4.49 15.84
C SER A 158 -12.56 -3.65 15.51
N ALA A 159 -12.76 -3.28 14.23
CA ALA A 159 -13.87 -2.43 13.81
C ALA A 159 -15.25 -3.11 13.85
N SER A 160 -15.31 -4.45 13.78
CA SER A 160 -16.56 -5.20 13.91
C SER A 160 -17.10 -5.21 15.37
N GLY A 161 -16.31 -4.71 16.34
CA GLY A 161 -16.53 -4.80 17.79
C GLY A 161 -17.30 -3.67 18.46
N THR A 162 -17.54 -2.56 17.77
CA THR A 162 -18.30 -1.43 18.30
C THR A 162 -19.69 -1.46 17.67
N ASP A 163 -20.67 -1.91 18.45
CA ASP A 163 -22.10 -1.53 18.41
C ASP A 163 -22.98 -2.74 18.80
N ASP A 164 -23.78 -2.50 19.84
CA ASP A 164 -24.91 -3.27 20.39
C ASP A 164 -24.62 -4.39 21.41
N GLU A 165 -24.43 -4.00 22.68
CA GLU A 165 -24.65 -4.87 23.84
C GLU A 165 -26.14 -5.22 24.07
N ASP A 166 -27.09 -4.70 23.27
CA ASP A 166 -28.55 -4.85 23.48
C ASP A 166 -29.33 -5.58 22.36
N SER A 167 -28.66 -6.26 21.41
CA SER A 167 -29.36 -7.04 20.35
C SER A 167 -29.02 -8.53 20.41
N GLU A 168 -29.84 -9.30 21.13
CA GLU A 168 -29.64 -10.74 21.40
C GLU A 168 -29.73 -11.68 20.17
N HIS A 169 -29.91 -11.17 18.94
CA HIS A 169 -30.16 -12.02 17.77
C HIS A 169 -29.14 -11.93 16.61
N SER A 170 -28.07 -11.13 16.73
CA SER A 170 -27.06 -10.92 15.66
C SER A 170 -25.60 -11.27 16.07
N SER A 171 -25.37 -11.78 17.28
CA SER A 171 -24.03 -11.83 17.88
C SER A 171 -23.11 -12.96 17.38
N ILE A 172 -23.66 -14.10 16.94
CA ILE A 172 -22.85 -15.29 16.60
C ILE A 172 -22.04 -15.11 15.30
N SER A 173 -22.65 -14.51 14.27
CA SER A 173 -22.02 -14.32 12.95
C SER A 173 -20.87 -13.30 12.99
N SER A 174 -21.02 -12.23 13.77
CA SER A 174 -19.97 -11.21 13.96
C SER A 174 -18.75 -11.76 14.72
N SER A 175 -18.97 -12.63 15.70
CA SER A 175 -17.89 -13.24 16.48
C SER A 175 -17.00 -14.16 15.65
N ASP A 176 -17.60 -15.01 14.81
CA ASP A 176 -16.85 -15.90 13.92
C ASP A 176 -16.02 -15.13 12.89
N GLU A 177 -16.59 -14.05 12.33
CA GLU A 177 -15.87 -13.21 11.38
C GLU A 177 -14.67 -12.50 12.04
N LYS A 178 -14.85 -11.95 13.24
CA LYS A 178 -13.75 -11.35 14.01
C LYS A 178 -12.63 -12.35 14.28
N LYS A 179 -12.98 -13.59 14.59
CA LYS A 179 -12.02 -14.66 14.84
C LYS A 179 -11.24 -15.02 13.56
N ARG A 180 -11.92 -15.18 12.43
CA ARG A 180 -11.29 -15.42 11.12
C ARG A 180 -10.30 -14.31 10.76
N GLU A 181 -10.69 -13.05 10.94
CA GLU A 181 -9.83 -11.90 10.66
C GLU A 181 -8.57 -11.88 11.56
N ARG A 182 -8.68 -12.28 12.84
CA ARG A 182 -7.50 -12.42 13.73
C ARG A 182 -6.58 -13.55 13.29
N GLU A 183 -7.14 -14.72 12.98
CA GLU A 183 -6.36 -15.86 12.51
C GLU A 183 -5.62 -15.51 11.21
N GLN A 184 -6.30 -14.81 10.30
CA GLN A 184 -5.71 -14.35 9.05
C GLN A 184 -4.63 -13.29 9.28
N ALA A 185 -4.84 -12.32 10.19
CA ALA A 185 -3.81 -11.36 10.58
C ALA A 185 -2.54 -12.06 11.10
N HIS A 186 -2.70 -13.05 11.99
CA HIS A 186 -1.58 -13.85 12.51
C HIS A 186 -0.85 -14.64 11.41
N LYS A 187 -1.61 -15.32 10.53
CA LYS A 187 -1.05 -16.10 9.42
C LYS A 187 -0.25 -15.22 8.47
N VAL A 188 -0.82 -14.10 8.03
CA VAL A 188 -0.18 -13.18 7.10
C VAL A 188 1.05 -12.52 7.73
N ARG A 189 0.99 -12.16 9.02
CA ARG A 189 2.14 -11.64 9.76
C ARG A 189 3.28 -12.65 9.83
N GLY A 190 2.98 -13.92 10.09
CA GLY A 190 3.99 -14.99 10.06
C GLY A 190 4.66 -15.12 8.69
N ALA A 191 3.87 -15.12 7.62
CA ALA A 191 4.38 -15.15 6.25
C ALA A 191 5.23 -13.90 5.92
N ALA A 192 4.81 -12.71 6.35
CA ALA A 192 5.54 -11.46 6.18
C ALA A 192 6.94 -11.53 6.81
N LEU A 193 7.03 -12.05 8.03
CA LEU A 193 8.31 -12.22 8.73
C LEU A 193 9.22 -13.24 8.04
N MET A 194 8.67 -14.29 7.41
CA MET A 194 9.47 -15.22 6.59
C MET A 194 10.13 -14.51 5.41
N TYR A 195 9.40 -13.62 4.71
CA TYR A 195 9.99 -12.81 3.63
C TYR A 195 11.07 -11.86 4.14
N LEU A 196 10.87 -11.21 5.29
CA LEU A 196 11.86 -10.31 5.89
C LEU A 196 13.12 -11.06 6.35
N LYS A 197 12.98 -12.27 6.91
CA LYS A 197 14.12 -13.15 7.23
C LYS A 197 14.91 -13.52 5.98
N ARG A 198 14.24 -13.88 4.88
CA ARG A 198 14.88 -14.13 3.58
C ARG A 198 15.56 -12.89 3.01
N ALA A 199 14.93 -11.72 3.12
CA ALA A 199 15.50 -10.45 2.69
C ALA A 199 16.81 -10.15 3.43
N LYS A 200 16.83 -10.33 4.76
CA LYS A 200 18.03 -10.20 5.59
C LYS A 200 19.13 -11.16 5.13
N ALA A 201 18.79 -12.43 4.89
CA ALA A 201 19.76 -13.42 4.40
C ALA A 201 20.32 -13.08 3.01
N ALA A 202 19.52 -12.41 2.17
CA ALA A 202 19.93 -11.89 0.88
C ALA A 202 20.71 -10.55 0.96
N GLY A 203 20.95 -10.01 2.16
CA GLY A 203 21.73 -8.80 2.38
C GLY A 203 20.92 -7.49 2.41
N ALA A 204 19.60 -7.55 2.60
CA ALA A 204 18.80 -6.34 2.82
C ALA A 204 19.16 -5.71 4.18
N ASP A 205 19.33 -4.38 4.17
CA ASP A 205 19.40 -3.59 5.41
C ASP A 205 17.98 -3.38 5.95
N LEU A 206 17.69 -3.94 7.12
CA LEU A 206 16.37 -3.89 7.72
C LEU A 206 16.33 -2.85 8.84
N PRO A 207 15.23 -2.07 8.96
CA PRO A 207 15.10 -1.12 10.06
C PRO A 207 15.01 -1.83 11.41
N ALA A 208 15.49 -1.17 12.48
CA ALA A 208 15.50 -1.71 13.84
C ALA A 208 14.12 -2.18 14.33
N SER A 209 13.04 -1.52 13.90
CA SER A 209 11.66 -1.91 14.20
C SER A 209 11.32 -3.30 13.67
N VAL A 210 11.81 -3.66 12.48
CA VAL A 210 11.60 -4.98 11.86
C VAL A 210 12.40 -6.05 12.59
N HIS A 211 13.61 -5.74 13.04
CA HIS A 211 14.40 -6.65 13.88
C HIS A 211 13.69 -7.00 15.18
N ALA A 212 13.21 -5.98 15.91
CA ALA A 212 12.46 -6.19 17.14
C ALA A 212 11.17 -7.01 16.93
N LEU A 213 10.49 -6.84 15.79
CA LEU A 213 9.31 -7.64 15.43
C LEU A 213 9.65 -9.11 15.18
N SER A 214 10.77 -9.40 14.53
CA SER A 214 11.23 -10.79 14.32
C SER A 214 11.58 -11.47 15.64
N GLU A 215 12.29 -10.77 16.53
CA GLU A 215 12.70 -11.32 17.83
C GLU A 215 11.51 -11.64 18.74
N ARG A 216 10.48 -10.76 18.74
CA ARG A 216 9.23 -11.02 19.50
C ARG A 216 8.46 -12.22 18.98
N GLN A 217 8.49 -12.47 17.67
CA GLN A 217 7.85 -13.64 17.08
C GLN A 217 8.57 -14.93 17.49
N ASP A 218 9.90 -14.91 17.46
CA ASP A 218 10.74 -16.06 17.82
C ASP A 218 10.66 -16.38 19.33
N ALA A 219 10.30 -15.41 20.18
CA ALA A 219 10.05 -15.62 21.61
C ALA A 219 8.66 -16.18 21.95
N MET A 220 7.73 -16.23 20.98
CA MET A 220 6.37 -16.73 21.16
C MET A 220 6.09 -18.08 20.47
N GLY A 221 7.06 -18.64 19.75
CA GLY A 221 7.02 -19.98 19.15
C GLY A 221 7.81 -20.98 19.97
#